data_AF-A0A4P6XXV9-F1
#
_entry.id   AF-A0A4P6XXV9-F1
#
_cell.length_a   1.000
_cell.length_b   1.000
_cell.length_c   1.000
_cell.angle_alpha   90.00
_cell.angle_beta   90.00
_cell.angle_gamma   90.00
#
_symmetry.space_group_name_H-M   'P 1'
#
loop_
_entity.id
_entity.type
_entity.pdbx_description
1 polymer ?
#
loop_
_entity_poly.entity_id
_entity_poly.type
_entity_poly.pdbx_seq_one_letter_code
_entity_poly.pdbx_strand_id
1 'polypeptide(L)'
;MSIKNAYLKAYNVSSALAWTAILLKDIFDRFPGQLYGTGEYNPFPHKLLTEVQTANAIVEIFHSVSGLVPSPLPSLLLQFFARLVITLGISYHVPYSPGNYSKAYSVLIVAWSITEIIRYSFYAAKQFGRMPRQLLWLRYLSFILLYPLGLMSEPVVVYKTLGHVSGAYYCFLAFGMCLYVPGFLFLYLYMWRQRAKYLTHRGK
;
A
#
# COMPACT_ATOMS: atom_id res chain seq x y z
N MET A 1 12.81 24.31 15.89
CA MET A 1 12.43 23.18 15.01
C MET A 1 11.95 23.75 13.69
N SER A 2 12.53 23.36 12.54
CA SER A 2 12.09 23.92 11.24
C SER A 2 10.63 23.55 10.96
N ILE A 3 9.85 24.48 10.42
CA ILE A 3 8.43 24.29 10.02
C ILE A 3 8.29 23.04 9.14
N LYS A 4 9.24 22.83 8.24
CA LYS A 4 9.32 21.63 7.39
C LYS A 4 9.38 20.34 8.20
N ASN A 5 10.21 20.28 9.24
CA ASN A 5 10.37 19.08 10.06
C ASN A 5 9.15 18.83 10.95
N ALA A 6 8.47 19.87 11.42
CA ALA A 6 7.22 19.75 12.17
C ALA A 6 6.10 19.19 11.30
N TYR A 7 5.93 19.76 10.10
CA TYR A 7 4.97 19.28 9.11
C TYR A 7 5.22 17.80 8.74
N LEU A 8 6.45 17.44 8.40
CA LEU A 8 6.79 16.07 8.03
C LEU A 8 6.57 15.08 9.18
N LYS A 9 6.81 15.47 10.43
CA LYS A 9 6.47 14.61 11.57
C LYS A 9 4.99 14.40 11.71
N ALA A 10 4.20 15.48 11.68
CA ALA A 10 2.76 15.41 11.79
C ALA A 10 2.19 14.50 10.69
N TYR A 11 2.60 14.71 9.43
CA TYR A 11 2.21 13.90 8.29
C TYR A 11 2.54 12.40 8.48
N ASN A 12 3.79 12.08 8.81
CA ASN A 12 4.18 10.67 8.95
C ASN A 12 3.44 9.99 10.13
N VAL A 13 3.23 10.69 11.24
CA VAL A 13 2.47 10.15 12.38
C VAL A 13 1.00 9.97 12.00
N SER A 14 0.37 10.96 11.36
CA SER A 14 -1.03 10.86 10.94
C SER A 14 -1.25 9.74 9.93
N SER A 15 -0.36 9.59 8.95
CA SER A 15 -0.46 8.50 7.97
C SER A 15 -0.27 7.13 8.63
N ALA A 16 0.68 6.98 9.57
CA ALA A 16 0.84 5.73 10.32
C ALA A 16 -0.43 5.36 11.12
N LEU A 17 -1.06 6.34 11.76
CA LEU A 17 -2.32 6.16 12.49
C LEU A 17 -3.47 5.79 11.54
N ALA A 18 -3.58 6.46 10.38
CA ALA A 18 -4.61 6.16 9.38
C ALA A 18 -4.51 4.72 8.86
N TRP A 19 -3.30 4.24 8.55
CA TRP A 19 -3.08 2.85 8.16
C TRP A 19 -3.33 1.85 9.30
N THR A 20 -3.07 2.24 10.54
CA THR A 20 -3.43 1.43 11.71
C THR A 20 -4.94 1.31 11.85
N ALA A 21 -5.69 2.40 11.66
CA ALA A 21 -7.16 2.38 11.68
C ALA A 21 -7.74 1.49 10.58
N ILE A 22 -7.16 1.52 9.38
CA ILE A 22 -7.55 0.62 8.27
C ILE A 22 -7.33 -0.84 8.65
N LEU A 23 -6.15 -1.17 9.21
CA LEU A 23 -5.83 -2.54 9.63
C LEU A 23 -6.78 -3.04 10.72
N LEU A 24 -7.03 -2.20 11.73
CA LEU A 24 -7.94 -2.54 12.82
C LEU A 24 -9.35 -2.75 12.28
N LYS A 25 -9.83 -1.87 11.39
CA LYS A 25 -11.14 -2.03 10.75
C LYS A 25 -11.25 -3.37 10.02
N ASP A 26 -10.29 -3.71 9.15
CA ASP A 26 -10.31 -4.99 8.43
C ASP A 26 -10.24 -6.21 9.38
N ILE A 27 -9.54 -6.10 10.51
CA ILE A 27 -9.53 -7.16 11.54
C ILE A 27 -10.88 -7.24 12.25
N PHE A 28 -11.47 -6.11 12.64
CA PHE A 28 -12.75 -6.05 13.36
C PHE A 28 -13.92 -6.55 12.52
N ASP A 29 -13.95 -6.17 11.23
CA ASP A 29 -14.96 -6.63 10.27
C ASP A 29 -14.91 -8.16 10.05
N ARG A 30 -13.84 -8.84 10.48
CA ARG A 30 -13.66 -10.30 10.37
C ARG A 30 -14.03 -11.07 11.63
N PHE A 31 -14.24 -10.42 12.78
CA PHE A 31 -14.65 -11.15 13.98
C PHE A 31 -16.13 -11.58 13.88
N PRO A 32 -16.47 -12.85 14.19
CA PRO A 32 -17.84 -13.33 14.15
C PRO A 32 -18.64 -12.63 15.26
N GLY A 33 -19.45 -11.62 14.90
CA GLY A 33 -20.23 -10.89 15.91
C GLY A 33 -20.91 -9.57 15.50
N GLN A 34 -20.33 -8.67 14.68
CA GLN A 34 -21.00 -7.47 14.09
C GLN A 34 -20.03 -6.43 13.46
N LEU A 35 -20.51 -5.70 12.43
CA LEU A 35 -20.68 -4.21 12.33
C LEU A 35 -20.91 -3.76 10.87
N TYR A 36 -20.34 -4.48 9.90
CA TYR A 36 -20.73 -4.48 8.50
C TYR A 36 -21.01 -5.92 8.09
N GLY A 37 -22.15 -6.18 7.44
CA GLY A 37 -22.46 -7.51 6.94
C GLY A 37 -21.34 -7.98 6.02
N THR A 38 -20.61 -9.02 6.40
CA THR A 38 -19.53 -9.65 5.62
C THR A 38 -20.01 -10.28 4.29
N GLY A 39 -21.24 -9.98 3.86
CA GLY A 39 -21.83 -10.36 2.59
C GLY A 39 -22.80 -9.32 2.03
N GLU A 40 -22.92 -8.13 2.64
CA GLU A 40 -23.71 -7.06 2.06
C GLU A 40 -22.85 -6.23 1.13
N TYR A 41 -23.21 -6.28 -0.15
CA TYR A 41 -22.63 -5.43 -1.17
C TYR A 41 -22.81 -3.96 -0.79
N ASN A 42 -21.69 -3.29 -0.50
CA ASN A 42 -21.65 -1.88 -0.20
C ASN A 42 -21.40 -1.10 -1.50
N PRO A 43 -22.11 0.02 -1.77
CA PRO A 43 -21.79 0.90 -2.90
C PRO A 43 -20.38 1.50 -2.82
N PHE A 44 -19.77 1.56 -1.64
CA PHE A 44 -18.42 2.08 -1.41
C PHE A 44 -17.60 1.12 -0.52
N PRO A 45 -17.21 -0.06 -1.03
CA PRO A 45 -16.38 -0.98 -0.27
C PRO A 45 -15.01 -0.34 -0.01
N HIS A 46 -14.45 -0.61 1.18
CA HIS A 46 -13.11 -0.16 1.55
C HIS A 46 -12.90 1.37 1.48
N LYS A 47 -13.97 2.17 1.66
CA LYS A 47 -13.93 3.65 1.55
C LYS A 47 -12.72 4.30 2.25
N LEU A 48 -12.48 3.93 3.52
CA LEU A 48 -11.37 4.48 4.30
C LEU A 48 -10.00 4.19 3.66
N LEU A 49 -9.80 2.97 3.14
CA LEU A 49 -8.57 2.59 2.43
C LEU A 49 -8.40 3.45 1.17
N THR A 50 -9.45 3.57 0.35
CA THR A 50 -9.41 4.32 -0.90
C THR A 50 -9.11 5.80 -0.66
N GLU A 51 -9.74 6.42 0.34
CA GLU A 51 -9.50 7.83 0.70
C GLU A 51 -8.08 8.06 1.20
N VAL A 52 -7.62 7.25 2.16
CA VAL A 52 -6.26 7.38 2.74
C VAL A 52 -5.18 7.09 1.70
N GLN A 53 -5.35 6.06 0.86
CA GLN A 53 -4.39 5.72 -0.19
C GLN A 53 -4.32 6.82 -1.26
N THR A 54 -5.45 7.39 -1.65
CA THR A 54 -5.49 8.49 -2.64
C THR A 54 -4.88 9.77 -2.07
N ALA A 55 -5.22 10.14 -0.83
CA ALA A 55 -4.65 11.31 -0.18
C ALA A 55 -3.13 11.21 0.00
N ASN A 56 -2.64 10.06 0.49
CA ASN A 56 -1.20 9.82 0.64
C ASN A 56 -0.47 9.86 -0.71
N ALA A 57 -1.06 9.31 -1.78
CA ALA A 57 -0.48 9.36 -3.12
C ALA A 57 -0.32 10.79 -3.64
N ILE A 58 -1.35 11.63 -3.50
CA ILE A 58 -1.32 13.04 -3.91
C ILE A 58 -0.24 13.79 -3.12
N VAL A 59 -0.21 13.63 -1.79
CA VAL A 59 0.74 14.32 -0.93
C VAL A 59 2.18 13.91 -1.20
N GLU A 60 2.45 12.62 -1.40
CA GLU A 60 3.80 12.14 -1.69
C GLU A 60 4.29 12.53 -3.08
N ILE A 61 3.42 12.52 -4.09
CA ILE A 61 3.76 13.06 -5.43
C ILE A 61 4.12 14.54 -5.29
N PHE A 62 3.31 15.31 -4.56
CA PHE A 62 3.59 16.71 -4.29
C PHE A 62 4.93 16.91 -3.57
N HIS A 63 5.24 16.12 -2.53
CA HIS A 63 6.53 16.19 -1.82
C HIS A 63 7.72 15.87 -2.74
N SER A 64 7.55 14.92 -3.65
CA SER A 64 8.60 14.52 -4.60
C SER A 64 8.82 15.59 -5.66
N VAL A 65 7.76 16.16 -6.23
CA VAL A 65 7.84 17.19 -7.29
C VAL A 65 8.35 18.52 -6.75
N SER A 66 7.92 18.92 -5.55
CA SER A 66 8.38 20.15 -4.89
C SER A 66 9.81 20.06 -4.34
N GLY A 67 10.46 18.88 -4.39
CA GLY A 67 11.77 18.65 -3.78
C GLY A 67 11.76 18.70 -2.25
N LEU A 68 10.59 18.69 -1.62
CA LEU A 68 10.46 18.68 -0.17
C LEU A 68 11.09 17.41 0.42
N VAL A 69 10.92 16.27 -0.27
CA VAL A 69 11.55 14.99 0.05
C VAL A 69 12.24 14.42 -1.21
N PRO A 70 13.54 14.08 -1.15
CA PRO A 70 14.24 13.48 -2.27
C PRO A 70 13.74 12.05 -2.52
N SER A 71 12.80 11.89 -3.45
CA SER A 71 12.23 10.60 -3.85
C SER A 71 12.30 10.44 -5.37
N PRO A 72 12.65 9.25 -5.88
CA PRO A 72 12.66 9.00 -7.31
C PRO A 72 11.21 8.90 -7.84
N LEU A 73 10.76 9.96 -8.51
CA LEU A 73 9.38 10.11 -9.00
C LEU A 73 8.86 8.91 -9.82
N PRO A 74 9.63 8.29 -10.76
CA PRO A 74 9.12 7.16 -11.53
C PRO A 74 8.73 5.94 -10.66
N SER A 75 9.50 5.66 -9.62
CA SER A 75 9.21 4.55 -8.70
C SER A 75 7.97 4.81 -7.85
N LEU A 76 7.77 6.08 -7.46
CA LEU A 76 6.63 6.54 -6.70
C LEU A 76 5.33 6.41 -7.53
N LEU A 77 5.38 6.85 -8.79
CA LEU A 77 4.26 6.77 -9.72
C LEU A 77 3.86 5.33 -9.99
N LEU A 78 4.83 4.44 -10.24
CA LEU A 78 4.55 3.02 -10.48
C LEU A 78 3.90 2.36 -9.26
N GLN A 79 4.43 2.65 -8.05
CA GLN A 79 3.90 2.11 -6.80
C GLN A 79 2.47 2.57 -6.56
N PHE A 80 2.18 3.87 -6.75
CA PHE A 80 0.82 4.38 -6.55
C PHE A 80 -0.14 3.95 -7.64
N PHE A 81 0.31 3.87 -8.89
CA PHE A 81 -0.53 3.43 -9.99
C PHE A 81 -1.11 2.03 -9.73
N ALA A 82 -0.27 1.06 -9.34
CA ALA A 82 -0.74 -0.29 -9.01
C ALA A 82 -1.81 -0.29 -7.90
N ARG A 83 -1.60 0.51 -6.84
CA ARG A 83 -2.56 0.59 -5.73
C ARG A 83 -3.84 1.35 -6.09
N LEU A 84 -3.76 2.35 -6.94
CA LEU A 84 -4.92 3.12 -7.42
C LEU A 84 -5.79 2.28 -8.36
N VAL A 85 -5.21 1.37 -9.14
CA VAL A 85 -5.98 0.41 -9.94
C VAL A 85 -6.86 -0.47 -9.03
N ILE A 86 -6.35 -0.96 -7.90
CA ILE A 86 -7.17 -1.73 -6.95
C ILE A 86 -8.19 -0.84 -6.23
N THR A 87 -7.76 0.29 -5.67
CA THR A 87 -8.64 1.12 -4.82
C THR A 87 -9.67 1.90 -5.62
N LEU A 88 -9.26 2.72 -6.60
CA LEU A 88 -10.18 3.48 -7.44
C LEU A 88 -10.75 2.63 -8.58
N GLY A 89 -9.92 1.83 -9.22
CA GLY A 89 -10.36 1.02 -10.37
C GLY A 89 -11.28 -0.15 -9.98
N ILE A 90 -11.03 -0.82 -8.86
CA ILE A 90 -11.85 -1.99 -8.49
C ILE A 90 -12.82 -1.63 -7.37
N SER A 91 -12.34 -1.07 -6.26
CA SER A 91 -13.21 -0.83 -5.11
C SER A 91 -14.19 0.32 -5.31
N TYR A 92 -13.80 1.40 -5.98
CA TYR A 92 -14.72 2.49 -6.28
C TYR A 92 -15.53 2.28 -7.57
N HIS A 93 -14.89 1.89 -8.67
CA HIS A 93 -15.56 1.80 -9.98
C HIS A 93 -16.35 0.49 -10.18
N VAL A 94 -15.99 -0.60 -9.50
CA VAL A 94 -16.70 -1.90 -9.59
C VAL A 94 -17.06 -2.41 -8.19
N PRO A 95 -17.86 -1.67 -7.41
CA PRO A 95 -18.06 -1.93 -5.98
C PRO A 95 -18.69 -3.30 -5.70
N TYR A 96 -19.48 -3.81 -6.65
CA TYR A 96 -20.17 -5.10 -6.59
C TYR A 96 -19.31 -6.30 -7.04
N SER A 97 -18.05 -6.08 -7.38
CA SER A 97 -17.14 -7.17 -7.75
C SER A 97 -16.90 -8.12 -6.57
N PRO A 98 -16.94 -9.46 -6.77
CA PRO A 98 -16.55 -10.44 -5.75
C PRO A 98 -15.07 -10.34 -5.37
N GLY A 99 -14.26 -9.64 -6.17
CA GLY A 99 -12.88 -9.29 -5.82
C GLY A 99 -12.80 -8.48 -4.53
N ASN A 100 -13.70 -7.51 -4.33
CA ASN A 100 -13.71 -6.62 -3.15
C ASN A 100 -14.03 -7.35 -1.84
N TYR A 101 -14.77 -8.45 -1.91
CA TYR A 101 -15.22 -9.23 -0.73
C TYR A 101 -14.44 -10.54 -0.58
N SER A 102 -13.40 -10.73 -1.39
CA SER A 102 -12.59 -11.94 -1.34
C SER A 102 -11.62 -11.91 -0.16
N LYS A 103 -11.31 -13.10 0.39
CA LYS A 103 -10.23 -13.26 1.40
C LYS A 103 -8.88 -12.70 0.92
N ALA A 104 -8.64 -12.71 -0.40
CA ALA A 104 -7.44 -12.13 -0.99
C ALA A 104 -7.37 -10.62 -0.76
N TYR A 105 -8.50 -9.91 -0.84
CA TYR A 105 -8.54 -8.48 -0.57
C TYR A 105 -8.20 -8.17 0.90
N SER A 106 -8.68 -8.94 1.87
CA SER A 106 -8.27 -8.75 3.27
C SER A 106 -6.79 -9.02 3.49
N VAL A 107 -6.23 -10.08 2.89
CA VAL A 107 -4.78 -10.34 2.93
C VAL A 107 -4.00 -9.16 2.33
N LEU A 108 -4.52 -8.57 1.25
CA LEU A 108 -3.96 -7.39 0.62
C LEU A 108 -3.97 -6.18 1.57
N ILE A 109 -5.10 -5.88 2.21
CA ILE A 109 -5.23 -4.79 3.18
C ILE A 109 -4.23 -4.97 4.32
N VAL A 110 -4.11 -6.18 4.87
CA VAL A 110 -3.16 -6.47 5.95
C VAL A 110 -1.73 -6.26 5.47
N ALA A 111 -1.37 -6.78 4.30
CA ALA A 111 -0.03 -6.66 3.75
C ALA A 111 0.35 -5.20 3.49
N TRP A 112 -0.55 -4.42 2.89
CA TRP A 112 -0.36 -2.99 2.64
C TRP A 112 -0.28 -2.21 3.95
N SER A 113 -1.22 -2.41 4.87
CA SER A 113 -1.27 -1.64 6.12
C SER A 113 -0.02 -1.85 6.97
N ILE A 114 0.46 -3.10 7.13
CA ILE A 114 1.70 -3.35 7.88
C ILE A 114 2.89 -2.69 7.19
N THR A 115 2.98 -2.79 5.86
CA THR A 115 4.07 -2.16 5.08
C THR A 115 4.09 -0.65 5.30
N GLU A 116 2.92 -0.02 5.26
CA GLU A 116 2.76 1.43 5.39
C GLU A 116 2.99 1.94 6.82
N ILE A 117 2.48 1.22 7.82
CA ILE A 117 2.75 1.53 9.24
C ILE A 117 4.25 1.52 9.50
N ILE A 118 4.98 0.51 9.03
CA ILE A 118 6.44 0.44 9.17
C ILE A 118 7.11 1.60 8.42
N ARG A 119 6.67 1.91 7.20
CA ARG A 119 7.24 2.96 6.34
C ARG A 119 7.12 4.34 6.99
N TYR A 120 5.91 4.73 7.39
CA TYR A 120 5.66 6.02 8.01
C TYR A 120 6.26 6.11 9.42
N SER A 121 6.23 5.03 10.20
CA SER A 121 6.91 5.00 11.52
C SER A 121 8.42 5.21 11.38
N PHE A 122 9.04 4.60 10.36
CA PHE A 122 10.45 4.81 10.06
C PHE A 122 10.75 6.26 9.67
N TYR A 123 9.91 6.86 8.81
CA TYR A 123 10.07 8.27 8.43
C TYR A 123 9.85 9.23 9.60
N ALA A 124 8.84 8.98 10.44
CA ALA A 124 8.61 9.75 11.66
C ALA A 124 9.83 9.67 12.58
N ALA A 125 10.33 8.47 12.89
CA ALA A 125 11.51 8.26 13.74
C ALA A 125 12.73 9.02 13.20
N LYS A 126 12.99 8.93 11.89
CA LYS A 126 14.07 9.67 11.23
C LYS A 126 13.97 11.19 11.47
N GLN A 127 12.76 11.76 11.44
CA GLN A 127 12.54 13.17 11.73
C GLN A 127 12.72 13.52 13.22
N PHE A 128 12.48 12.58 14.13
CA PHE A 128 12.78 12.74 15.56
C PHE A 128 14.27 12.63 15.90
N GLY A 129 15.14 12.40 14.91
CA GLY A 129 16.58 12.23 15.12
C GLY A 129 16.96 10.90 15.79
N ARG A 130 15.97 10.02 16.03
CA ARG A 130 16.17 8.67 16.56
C ARG A 130 15.97 7.69 15.43
N MET A 131 16.99 6.92 15.07
CA MET A 131 16.88 5.87 14.07
C MET A 131 17.06 4.51 14.75
N PRO A 132 16.01 3.93 15.36
CA PRO A 132 16.12 2.63 16.01
C PRO A 132 16.55 1.60 14.98
N ARG A 133 17.61 0.84 15.28
CA ARG A 133 18.11 -0.24 14.44
C ARG A 133 17.02 -1.29 14.16
N GLN A 134 16.11 -1.49 15.12
CA GLN A 134 14.96 -2.39 15.01
C GLN A 134 13.98 -1.97 13.90
N LEU A 135 13.66 -0.68 13.74
CA LEU A 135 12.77 -0.21 12.68
C LEU A 135 13.39 -0.34 11.29
N LEU A 136 14.69 -0.11 11.18
CA LEU A 136 15.43 -0.35 9.94
C LEU A 136 15.39 -1.84 9.57
N TRP A 137 15.66 -2.70 10.55
CA TRP A 137 15.63 -4.15 10.36
C TRP A 137 14.22 -4.64 9.99
N LEU A 138 13.19 -4.16 10.68
CA LEU A 138 11.79 -4.46 10.37
C LEU A 138 11.43 -4.05 8.95
N ARG A 139 11.83 -2.85 8.49
CA ARG A 139 11.60 -2.40 7.11
C ARG A 139 12.23 -3.32 6.06
N TYR A 140 13.45 -3.79 6.31
CA TYR A 140 14.18 -4.65 5.37
C TYR A 140 13.88 -6.15 5.54
N LEU A 141 13.16 -6.56 6.59
CA LEU A 141 12.69 -7.94 6.72
C LEU A 141 11.23 -8.08 6.30
N SER A 142 10.41 -7.07 6.60
CA SER A 142 8.98 -7.09 6.30
C SER A 142 8.72 -7.22 4.80
N PHE A 143 9.55 -6.61 3.94
CA PHE A 143 9.38 -6.77 2.50
C PHE A 143 9.50 -8.24 2.07
N ILE A 144 10.31 -9.08 2.73
CA ILE A 144 10.49 -10.48 2.32
C ILE A 144 9.19 -11.26 2.44
N LEU A 145 8.36 -10.96 3.45
CA LEU A 145 7.09 -11.64 3.68
C LEU A 145 5.91 -10.89 3.05
N LEU A 146 5.87 -9.56 3.17
CA LEU A 146 4.72 -8.75 2.75
C LEU A 146 4.66 -8.54 1.23
N TYR A 147 5.80 -8.50 0.52
CA TYR A 147 5.77 -8.39 -0.95
C TYR A 147 5.14 -9.63 -1.60
N PRO A 148 5.55 -10.88 -1.27
CA PRO A 148 4.91 -12.08 -1.82
C PRO A 148 3.42 -12.16 -1.48
N LEU A 149 3.02 -11.74 -0.27
CA LEU A 149 1.60 -11.66 0.10
C LEU A 149 0.83 -10.70 -0.81
N GLY A 150 1.38 -9.52 -1.10
CA GLY A 150 0.82 -8.59 -2.09
C GLY A 150 0.79 -9.19 -3.51
N LEU A 151 1.86 -9.84 -3.95
CA LEU A 151 1.94 -10.49 -5.25
C LEU A 151 0.85 -11.54 -5.45
N MET A 152 0.55 -12.32 -4.42
CA MET A 152 -0.45 -13.38 -4.52
C MET A 152 -1.87 -12.82 -4.41
N SER A 153 -2.08 -11.76 -3.64
CA SER A 153 -3.42 -11.23 -3.36
C SER A 153 -3.95 -10.28 -4.43
N GLU A 154 -3.13 -9.36 -4.96
CA GLU A 154 -3.58 -8.37 -5.97
C GLU A 154 -4.14 -9.03 -7.24
N PRO A 155 -3.44 -10.00 -7.89
CA PRO A 155 -3.95 -10.66 -9.09
C PRO A 155 -5.23 -11.43 -8.85
N VAL A 156 -5.39 -12.04 -7.67
CA VAL A 156 -6.62 -12.78 -7.31
C VAL A 156 -7.81 -11.81 -7.20
N VAL A 157 -7.61 -10.61 -6.65
CA VAL A 157 -8.64 -9.56 -6.61
C VAL A 157 -9.02 -9.11 -8.02
N VAL A 158 -8.02 -8.84 -8.87
CA VAL A 158 -8.28 -8.41 -10.26
C VAL A 158 -8.97 -9.54 -11.04
N TYR A 159 -8.53 -10.78 -10.89
CA TYR A 159 -9.08 -11.95 -11.60
C TYR A 159 -10.54 -12.18 -11.26
N LYS A 160 -10.90 -12.10 -9.98
CA LYS A 160 -12.30 -12.17 -9.54
C LYS A 160 -13.14 -10.99 -10.04
N THR A 161 -12.51 -9.85 -10.32
CA THR A 161 -13.17 -8.66 -10.86
C THR A 161 -13.37 -8.72 -12.36
N LEU A 162 -12.52 -9.43 -13.11
CA LEU A 162 -12.59 -9.49 -14.57
C LEU A 162 -13.96 -9.94 -15.10
N GLY A 163 -14.64 -10.85 -14.40
CA GLY A 163 -15.98 -11.31 -14.79
C GLY A 163 -17.09 -10.27 -14.61
N HIS A 164 -16.81 -9.14 -13.95
CA HIS A 164 -17.76 -8.05 -13.68
C HIS A 164 -17.48 -6.79 -14.50
N VAL A 165 -16.56 -6.86 -15.45
CA VAL A 165 -16.19 -5.75 -16.33
C VAL A 165 -16.17 -6.21 -17.78
N SER A 166 -16.47 -5.31 -18.71
CA SER A 166 -16.49 -5.62 -20.14
C SER A 166 -15.87 -4.48 -20.96
N GLY A 167 -15.60 -4.75 -22.24
CA GLY A 167 -15.08 -3.75 -23.18
C GLY A 167 -13.64 -3.30 -22.87
N ALA A 168 -13.35 -2.02 -23.11
CA ALA A 168 -12.02 -1.46 -22.96
C ALA A 168 -11.45 -1.59 -21.54
N TYR A 169 -12.31 -1.53 -20.52
CA TYR A 169 -11.90 -1.64 -19.12
C TYR A 169 -11.44 -3.05 -18.76
N TYR A 170 -12.08 -4.08 -19.32
CA TYR A 170 -11.61 -5.46 -19.23
C TYR A 170 -10.20 -5.60 -19.85
N CYS A 171 -10.00 -5.08 -21.06
CA CYS A 171 -8.71 -5.14 -21.73
C CYS A 171 -7.61 -4.44 -20.92
N PHE A 172 -7.93 -3.29 -20.31
CA PHE A 172 -7.01 -2.57 -19.42
C PHE A 172 -6.59 -3.39 -18.20
N LEU A 173 -7.53 -4.00 -17.47
CA LEU A 173 -7.23 -4.82 -16.30
C LEU A 173 -6.48 -6.11 -16.66
N ALA A 174 -6.86 -6.76 -17.76
CA ALA A 174 -6.20 -7.96 -18.26
C ALA A 174 -4.75 -7.66 -18.68
N PHE A 175 -4.53 -6.55 -19.40
CA PHE A 175 -3.18 -6.09 -19.76
C PHE A 175 -2.34 -5.75 -18.53
N GLY A 176 -2.93 -5.08 -17.54
CA GLY A 176 -2.28 -4.79 -16.26
C GLY A 176 -1.82 -6.06 -15.53
N MET A 177 -2.63 -7.13 -15.54
CA MET A 177 -2.25 -8.43 -14.98
C MET A 177 -1.03 -9.04 -15.68
N CYS A 178 -0.96 -8.96 -17.02
CA CYS A 178 0.19 -9.45 -17.77
C CYS A 178 1.49 -8.73 -17.39
N LEU A 179 1.41 -7.41 -17.15
CA LEU A 179 2.55 -6.60 -16.73
C LEU A 179 2.88 -6.71 -15.24
N TYR A 180 1.98 -7.28 -14.44
CA TYR A 180 2.14 -7.32 -12.99
C TYR A 180 3.33 -8.19 -12.54
N VAL A 181 3.49 -9.38 -13.12
CA VAL A 181 4.61 -10.29 -12.80
C VAL A 181 5.98 -9.66 -13.10
N PRO A 182 6.27 -9.14 -14.31
CA PRO A 182 7.56 -8.51 -14.58
C PRO A 182 7.78 -7.24 -13.73
N GLY A 183 6.74 -6.42 -13.53
CA GLY A 183 6.82 -5.23 -12.68
C GLY A 183 7.17 -5.57 -11.23
N PHE A 184 6.55 -6.62 -10.68
CA PHE A 184 6.83 -7.11 -9.35
C PHE A 184 8.27 -7.61 -9.22
N LEU A 185 8.74 -8.45 -10.14
CA LEU A 185 10.10 -8.99 -10.10
C LEU A 185 11.14 -7.87 -10.14
N PHE A 186 10.93 -6.86 -10.97
CA PHE A 186 11.79 -5.70 -11.04
C PHE A 186 11.88 -4.96 -9.69
N LEU A 187 10.73 -4.64 -9.07
CA LEU A 187 10.67 -3.96 -7.78
C LEU A 187 11.25 -4.81 -6.64
N TYR A 188 10.98 -6.11 -6.64
CA TYR A 188 11.48 -7.05 -5.63
C TYR A 188 13.00 -7.17 -5.67
N LEU A 189 13.57 -7.37 -6.86
CA LEU A 189 15.02 -7.42 -7.06
C LEU A 189 15.68 -6.08 -6.73
N TYR A 190 15.04 -4.96 -7.04
CA TYR A 190 15.50 -3.63 -6.64
C TYR A 190 15.62 -3.50 -5.12
N MET A 191 14.58 -3.91 -4.37
CA MET A 191 14.59 -3.91 -2.90
C MET A 191 15.66 -4.84 -2.33
N TRP A 192 15.88 -5.99 -2.97
CA TRP A 192 16.95 -6.92 -2.58
C TRP A 192 18.34 -6.30 -2.72
N ARG A 193 18.59 -5.60 -3.83
CA ARG A 193 19.85 -4.85 -4.05
C ARG A 193 20.02 -3.73 -3.02
N GLN A 194 18.94 -3.01 -2.68
CA GLN A 194 18.99 -2.00 -1.62
C GLN A 194 19.30 -2.60 -0.26
N ARG A 195 18.70 -3.75 0.09
CA ARG A 195 18.97 -4.46 1.35
C ARG A 195 20.46 -4.74 1.52
N ALA A 196 21.11 -5.30 0.49
CA ALA A 196 22.56 -5.56 0.51
C ALA A 196 23.37 -4.26 0.75
N LYS A 197 22.94 -3.14 0.17
CA LYS A 197 23.62 -1.85 0.38
C LYS A 197 23.49 -1.33 1.81
N TYR A 198 22.30 -1.38 2.41
CA TYR A 198 22.05 -0.77 3.72
C TYR A 198 22.40 -1.66 4.92
N LEU A 199 22.30 -2.99 4.78
CA LEU A 199 22.65 -3.92 5.87
C LEU A 199 24.14 -4.27 5.89
N THR A 200 24.82 -4.31 4.75
CA THR A 200 26.23 -4.72 4.69
C THR A 200 27.20 -3.57 4.98
N HIS A 201 26.88 -2.32 4.62
CA HIS A 201 27.78 -1.17 4.82
C HIS A 201 27.78 -0.56 6.23
N ARG A 202 26.87 -0.95 7.13
CA ARG A 202 26.86 -0.51 8.54
C ARG A 202 27.35 -1.57 9.53
N GLY A 203 28.01 -2.61 9.02
CA GLY A 203 28.71 -3.63 9.81
C GLY A 203 30.16 -3.27 10.16
N LYS A 204 30.57 -2.00 9.99
CA LYS A 204 31.84 -1.46 10.48
C LYS A 204 31.55 -0.22 11.32
#